data_AF-A0A1V6SY96-F1
#
_entry.id   AF-A0A1V6SY96-F1
#
_cell.length_a   1.000
_cell.length_b   1.000
_cell.length_c   1.000
_cell.angle_alpha   90.00
_cell.angle_beta   90.00
_cell.angle_gamma   90.00
#
_symmetry.space_group_name_H-M   'P 1'
#
loop_
_entity.id
_entity.type
_entity.pdbx_description
1 polymer ?
#
loop_
_entity_poly.entity_id
_entity_poly.type
_entity_poly.pdbx_seq_one_letter_code
_entity_poly.pdbx_strand_id
1 'polypeptide(L)'
;MQVIHSVILQHLLAGLALCHPAASSNYLDWKTFNAVGANLGGWLAQESTIDTDWWARYSGGAEDEWGLCAHQGTKCGPILERRYATWITTTDIDILGAAGVNVLRIPTTYAAWVEVPGSQFYHGNQQSFLSSISSYATNKYGMHIIIDIHSLPGGVNGFPFGEAEGHYGWFNNQTALKYSLDAVDEAISFIQNSNSPQSYTLAPMNEPVDVEDLSVFGTPYSLTDDGA
;
A
#
# COMPACT_ATOMS: atom_id res chain seq x y z
N MET A 1 44.29 -45.45 42.39
CA MET A 1 43.80 -45.74 41.03
C MET A 1 42.62 -44.82 40.76
N GLN A 2 42.66 -44.12 39.62
CA GLN A 2 41.66 -43.19 39.04
C GLN A 2 41.45 -41.80 39.66
N VAL A 3 42.06 -40.83 38.97
CA VAL A 3 41.70 -39.41 38.82
C VAL A 3 40.47 -39.32 37.91
N ILE A 4 39.44 -38.52 38.22
CA ILE A 4 38.67 -37.77 37.21
C ILE A 4 38.15 -36.45 37.83
N HIS A 5 38.52 -35.33 37.20
CA HIS A 5 37.98 -33.99 37.43
C HIS A 5 36.55 -33.91 36.87
N SER A 6 35.58 -33.38 37.64
CA SER A 6 34.28 -33.03 37.08
C SER A 6 34.27 -31.55 36.68
N VAL A 7 34.31 -31.33 35.37
CA VAL A 7 34.24 -30.03 34.71
C VAL A 7 32.80 -29.52 34.75
N ILE A 8 32.65 -28.24 35.08
CA ILE A 8 31.41 -27.47 35.00
C ILE A 8 31.06 -27.27 33.52
N LEU A 9 29.84 -27.61 33.10
CA LEU A 9 29.31 -27.22 31.78
C LEU A 9 28.00 -26.45 31.96
N GLN A 10 28.12 -25.16 32.28
CA GLN A 10 27.04 -24.19 32.09
C GLN A 10 26.75 -24.10 30.59
N HIS A 11 25.56 -24.51 30.19
CA HIS A 11 25.08 -24.34 28.84
C HIS A 11 24.70 -22.87 28.66
N LEU A 12 25.56 -22.09 28.01
CA LEU A 12 25.18 -20.81 27.43
C LEU A 12 24.25 -21.10 26.24
N LEU A 13 22.94 -20.85 26.41
CA LEU A 13 22.05 -20.58 25.30
C LEU A 13 22.39 -19.17 24.79
N ALA A 14 23.27 -19.10 23.79
CA ALA A 14 23.45 -17.89 22.99
C ALA A 14 22.20 -17.73 22.11
N GLY A 15 21.20 -17.03 22.63
CA GLY A 15 20.13 -16.49 21.80
C GLY A 15 20.75 -15.48 20.84
N LEU A 16 20.74 -15.79 19.54
CA LEU A 16 20.93 -14.81 18.48
C LEU A 16 19.75 -13.85 18.53
N ALA A 17 19.83 -12.84 19.40
CA ALA A 17 19.03 -11.64 19.22
C ALA A 17 19.52 -11.02 17.91
N LEU A 18 18.70 -11.10 16.86
CA LEU A 18 18.85 -10.23 15.70
C LEU A 18 18.70 -8.80 16.22
N CYS A 19 19.84 -8.18 16.54
CA CYS A 19 19.93 -6.78 16.87
C CYS A 19 19.60 -6.04 15.58
N HIS A 20 18.31 -5.78 15.36
CA HIS A 20 17.89 -4.90 14.29
C HIS A 20 18.43 -3.52 14.66
N PRO A 21 19.23 -2.89 13.79
CA PRO A 21 19.72 -1.55 14.06
C PRO A 21 18.51 -0.64 14.32
N ALA A 22 18.57 0.12 15.41
CA ALA A 22 17.58 1.15 15.70
C ALA A 22 17.45 2.07 14.48
N ALA A 23 16.21 2.44 14.13
CA ALA A 23 15.93 3.31 13.00
C ALA A 23 16.82 4.57 13.09
N SER A 24 17.65 4.78 12.07
CA SER A 24 18.42 6.01 11.90
C SER A 24 17.47 7.21 11.98
N SER A 25 17.83 8.23 12.75
CA SER A 25 17.08 9.51 12.77
C SER A 25 17.18 10.29 11.45
N ASN A 26 18.04 9.86 10.53
CA ASN A 26 18.18 10.45 9.21
C ASN A 26 17.19 9.81 8.24
N TYR A 27 16.57 10.64 7.42
CA TYR A 27 15.78 10.23 6.27
C TYR A 27 16.59 9.33 5.34
N LEU A 28 15.91 8.36 4.73
CA LEU A 28 16.48 7.43 3.77
C LEU A 28 16.98 8.16 2.52
N ASP A 29 18.19 7.84 2.07
CA ASP A 29 18.73 8.28 0.77
C ASP A 29 18.55 7.17 -0.27
N TRP A 30 17.56 7.36 -1.16
CA TRP A 30 17.23 6.41 -2.22
C TRP A 30 18.38 6.16 -3.20
N LYS A 31 19.41 7.02 -3.28
CA LYS A 31 20.57 6.82 -4.16
C LYS A 31 21.52 5.74 -3.65
N THR A 32 21.53 5.50 -2.35
CA THR A 32 22.48 4.58 -1.70
C THR A 32 21.78 3.40 -1.02
N PHE A 33 20.48 3.52 -0.76
CA PHE A 33 19.68 2.46 -0.17
C PHE A 33 19.45 1.30 -1.15
N ASN A 34 19.64 0.06 -0.67
CA ASN A 34 19.36 -1.14 -1.44
C ASN A 34 18.02 -1.76 -1.00
N ALA A 35 17.02 -1.70 -1.88
CA ALA A 35 15.66 -2.14 -1.58
C ALA A 35 15.43 -3.61 -1.97
N VAL A 36 14.93 -4.39 -1.01
CA VAL A 36 14.30 -5.70 -1.20
C VAL A 36 12.86 -5.53 -0.75
N GLY A 37 11.96 -5.37 -1.72
CA GLY A 37 10.60 -4.90 -1.46
C GLY A 37 9.51 -5.93 -1.73
N ALA A 38 8.35 -5.71 -1.13
CA ALA A 38 7.10 -6.36 -1.47
C ALA A 38 5.96 -5.34 -1.61
N ASN A 39 4.99 -5.61 -2.48
CA ASN A 39 3.73 -4.86 -2.53
C ASN A 39 2.69 -5.55 -1.64
N LEU A 40 1.94 -4.77 -0.86
CA LEU A 40 0.78 -5.24 -0.11
C LEU A 40 -0.50 -5.04 -0.93
N GLY A 41 -0.53 -5.62 -2.13
CA GLY A 41 -1.62 -5.48 -3.10
C GLY A 41 -2.92 -6.19 -2.68
N GLY A 42 -4.05 -5.72 -3.23
CA GLY A 42 -5.38 -6.27 -2.91
C GLY A 42 -5.83 -6.02 -1.47
N TRP A 43 -5.16 -5.11 -0.75
CA TRP A 43 -5.44 -4.78 0.64
C TRP A 43 -6.29 -3.51 0.78
N LEU A 44 -5.70 -2.33 0.58
CA LEU A 44 -6.40 -1.03 0.68
C LEU A 44 -6.84 -0.48 -0.69
N ALA A 45 -6.52 -1.19 -1.76
CA ALA A 45 -7.07 -1.06 -3.11
C ALA A 45 -7.36 -2.49 -3.61
N GLN A 46 -8.58 -2.75 -4.07
CA GLN A 46 -9.02 -4.10 -4.43
C GLN A 46 -8.84 -4.38 -5.92
N GLU A 47 -8.33 -5.56 -6.26
CA GLU A 47 -8.20 -6.02 -7.63
C GLU A 47 -8.71 -7.45 -7.75
N SER A 48 -9.46 -7.73 -8.82
CA SER A 48 -10.16 -9.00 -9.03
C SER A 48 -9.23 -10.20 -9.18
N THR A 49 -8.03 -9.98 -9.69
CA THR A 49 -7.04 -11.02 -9.99
C THR A 49 -6.23 -11.46 -8.78
N ILE A 50 -6.21 -10.67 -7.70
CA ILE A 50 -5.40 -10.95 -6.51
C ILE A 50 -6.07 -11.99 -5.60
N ASP A 51 -7.38 -11.87 -5.38
CA ASP A 51 -8.18 -12.80 -4.58
C ASP A 51 -9.51 -13.09 -5.30
N THR A 52 -9.43 -14.01 -6.24
CA THR A 52 -10.56 -14.36 -7.13
C THR A 52 -11.76 -14.92 -6.37
N ASP A 53 -11.54 -15.62 -5.25
CA ASP A 53 -12.61 -16.20 -4.42
C ASP A 53 -13.35 -15.12 -3.65
N TRP A 54 -12.64 -14.16 -3.05
CA TRP A 54 -13.26 -13.01 -2.40
C TRP A 54 -14.00 -12.14 -3.43
N TRP A 55 -13.38 -11.90 -4.58
CA TRP A 55 -13.99 -11.11 -5.65
C TRP A 55 -15.30 -11.72 -6.12
N ALA A 56 -15.30 -13.01 -6.46
CA ALA A 56 -16.49 -13.73 -6.92
C ALA A 56 -17.64 -13.70 -5.89
N ARG A 57 -17.32 -13.59 -4.60
CA ARG A 57 -18.32 -13.51 -3.52
C ARG A 57 -18.98 -12.14 -3.40
N TYR A 58 -18.23 -11.06 -3.63
CA TYR A 58 -18.68 -9.70 -3.27
C TYR A 58 -18.81 -8.74 -4.45
N SER A 59 -18.19 -8.99 -5.61
CA SER A 59 -18.22 -8.02 -6.72
C SER A 59 -19.58 -7.89 -7.40
N GLY A 60 -20.43 -8.92 -7.31
CA GLY A 60 -21.66 -8.96 -8.09
C GLY A 60 -21.43 -9.00 -9.61
N GLY A 61 -20.23 -9.42 -10.03
CA GLY A 61 -19.81 -9.40 -11.44
C GLY A 61 -19.14 -8.10 -11.88
N ALA A 62 -18.89 -7.15 -10.97
CA ALA A 62 -18.14 -5.94 -11.27
C ALA A 62 -16.68 -6.23 -11.66
N GLU A 63 -16.16 -5.37 -12.53
CA GLU A 63 -14.79 -5.43 -13.07
C GLU A 63 -13.76 -4.81 -12.12
N ASP A 64 -14.20 -3.86 -11.27
CA ASP A 64 -13.36 -3.02 -10.40
C ASP A 64 -13.97 -2.78 -9.00
N GLU A 65 -13.19 -2.14 -8.12
CA GLU A 65 -13.64 -1.80 -6.75
C GLU A 65 -14.79 -0.80 -6.75
N TRP A 66 -14.80 0.12 -7.73
CA TRP A 66 -15.85 1.11 -7.92
C TRP A 66 -17.22 0.44 -8.12
N GLY A 67 -17.30 -0.48 -9.08
CA GLY A 67 -18.48 -1.27 -9.37
C GLY A 67 -18.85 -2.23 -8.24
N LEU A 68 -17.86 -2.82 -7.55
CA LEU A 68 -18.10 -3.64 -6.36
C LEU A 68 -18.81 -2.82 -5.28
N CYS A 69 -18.31 -1.62 -4.97
CA CYS A 69 -18.94 -0.77 -3.97
C CYS A 69 -20.31 -0.25 -4.42
N ALA A 70 -20.46 0.13 -5.69
CA ALA A 70 -21.75 0.51 -6.25
C ALA A 70 -22.79 -0.62 -6.12
N HIS A 71 -22.38 -1.87 -6.38
CA HIS A 71 -23.21 -3.05 -6.22
C HIS A 71 -23.59 -3.33 -4.75
N GLN A 72 -22.62 -3.24 -3.84
CA GLN A 72 -22.84 -3.53 -2.42
C GLN A 72 -23.59 -2.42 -1.69
N GLY A 73 -23.53 -1.19 -2.19
CA GLY A 73 -24.10 -0.01 -1.55
C GLY A 73 -23.60 0.14 -0.11
N THR A 74 -24.54 0.24 0.84
CA THR A 74 -24.23 0.39 2.27
C THR A 74 -23.45 -0.78 2.88
N LYS A 75 -23.36 -1.92 2.20
CA LYS A 75 -22.55 -3.06 2.65
C LYS A 75 -21.09 -2.95 2.25
N CYS A 76 -20.70 -2.05 1.33
CA CYS A 76 -19.31 -1.98 0.87
C CYS A 76 -18.34 -1.72 2.02
N GLY A 77 -18.63 -0.70 2.85
CA GLY A 77 -17.80 -0.38 4.02
C GLY A 77 -17.58 -1.56 4.97
N PRO A 78 -18.63 -2.20 5.52
CA PRO A 78 -18.46 -3.37 6.38
C PRO A 78 -17.71 -4.56 5.74
N ILE A 79 -17.83 -4.75 4.43
CA ILE A 79 -17.11 -5.79 3.69
C ILE A 79 -15.62 -5.45 3.59
N LEU A 80 -15.31 -4.20 3.23
CA LEU A 80 -13.95 -3.71 3.08
C LEU A 80 -13.23 -3.60 4.42
N GLU A 81 -13.86 -3.06 5.47
CA GLU A 81 -13.30 -3.00 6.83
C GLU A 81 -12.90 -4.39 7.34
N ARG A 82 -13.73 -5.42 7.06
CA ARG A 82 -13.37 -6.80 7.39
C ARG A 82 -12.16 -7.28 6.61
N ARG A 83 -12.10 -6.97 5.31
CA ARG A 83 -10.95 -7.33 4.47
C ARG A 83 -9.68 -6.63 4.95
N TYR A 84 -9.75 -5.33 5.23
CA TYR A 84 -8.63 -4.56 5.76
C TYR A 84 -8.08 -5.15 7.06
N ALA A 85 -8.97 -5.66 7.93
CA ALA A 85 -8.58 -6.29 9.19
C ALA A 85 -7.98 -7.71 9.07
N THR A 86 -8.18 -8.40 7.94
CA THR A 86 -7.89 -9.84 7.84
C THR A 86 -7.00 -10.25 6.66
N TRP A 87 -6.89 -9.41 5.62
CA TRP A 87 -6.11 -9.71 4.43
C TRP A 87 -4.61 -9.59 4.68
N ILE A 88 -4.17 -8.47 5.29
CA ILE A 88 -2.80 -8.27 5.75
C ILE A 88 -2.81 -8.13 7.26
N THR A 89 -1.98 -8.92 7.93
CA THR A 89 -1.82 -8.94 9.37
C THR A 89 -0.35 -8.80 9.75
N THR A 90 -0.07 -8.65 11.04
CA THR A 90 1.30 -8.64 11.56
C THR A 90 2.04 -9.96 11.31
N THR A 91 1.32 -11.07 11.10
CA THR A 91 1.92 -12.36 10.74
C THR A 91 2.54 -12.30 9.34
N ASP A 92 1.89 -11.63 8.40
CA ASP A 92 2.41 -11.45 7.04
C ASP A 92 3.68 -10.59 7.05
N ILE A 93 3.69 -9.54 7.88
CA ILE A 93 4.87 -8.71 8.10
C ILE A 93 6.02 -9.52 8.71
N ASP A 94 5.71 -10.42 9.66
CA ASP A 94 6.72 -11.29 10.25
C ASP A 94 7.37 -12.23 9.23
N ILE A 95 6.56 -12.77 8.30
CA ILE A 95 7.04 -13.63 7.21
C ILE A 95 7.95 -12.83 6.26
N LEU A 96 7.52 -11.64 5.83
CA LEU A 96 8.30 -10.78 4.93
C LEU A 96 9.62 -10.34 5.59
N GLY A 97 9.58 -9.93 6.86
CA GLY A 97 10.76 -9.54 7.61
C GLY A 97 11.75 -10.70 7.79
N ALA A 98 11.26 -11.90 8.09
CA ALA A 98 12.09 -13.10 8.16
C ALA A 98 12.73 -13.48 6.81
N ALA A 99 12.08 -13.14 5.70
CA ALA A 99 12.61 -13.31 4.34
C ALA A 99 13.60 -12.22 3.92
N GLY A 100 13.85 -11.21 4.76
CA GLY A 100 14.78 -10.12 4.48
C GLY A 100 14.19 -8.94 3.69
N VAL A 101 12.85 -8.85 3.59
CA VAL A 101 12.19 -7.68 3.02
C VAL A 101 12.45 -6.46 3.90
N ASN A 102 12.87 -5.36 3.29
CA ASN A 102 13.19 -4.11 3.97
C ASN A 102 12.37 -2.91 3.46
N VAL A 103 11.53 -3.10 2.43
CA VAL A 103 10.60 -2.09 1.92
C VAL A 103 9.21 -2.70 1.72
N LEU A 104 8.17 -1.99 2.14
CA LEU A 104 6.78 -2.32 1.81
C LEU A 104 6.19 -1.20 0.97
N ARG A 105 5.69 -1.52 -0.22
CA ARG A 105 4.83 -0.60 -0.99
C ARG A 105 3.38 -0.95 -0.73
N ILE A 106 2.58 0.07 -0.38
CA ILE A 106 1.20 -0.10 0.05
C ILE A 106 0.29 0.74 -0.84
N PRO A 107 -0.34 0.11 -1.86
CA PRO A 107 -1.36 0.75 -2.68
C PRO A 107 -2.58 1.13 -1.84
N THR A 108 -3.07 2.35 -2.03
CA THR A 108 -4.28 2.90 -1.44
C THR A 108 -5.12 3.58 -2.53
N THR A 109 -6.44 3.51 -2.45
CA THR A 109 -7.27 4.39 -3.29
C THR A 109 -7.21 5.83 -2.77
N TYR A 110 -7.51 6.84 -3.61
CA TYR A 110 -7.65 8.22 -3.12
C TYR A 110 -8.70 8.34 -2.01
N ALA A 111 -9.68 7.44 -1.98
CA ALA A 111 -10.74 7.42 -0.97
C ALA A 111 -10.23 7.04 0.43
N ALA A 112 -8.99 6.60 0.61
CA ALA A 112 -8.38 6.54 1.93
C ALA A 112 -8.05 7.95 2.49
N TRP A 113 -7.93 8.96 1.63
CA TRP A 113 -7.34 10.26 1.94
C TRP A 113 -8.34 11.41 1.79
N VAL A 114 -9.27 11.31 0.84
CA VAL A 114 -10.23 12.38 0.55
C VAL A 114 -11.58 11.80 0.13
N GLU A 115 -12.67 12.43 0.57
CA GLU A 115 -14.02 12.15 0.11
C GLU A 115 -14.33 13.00 -1.13
N VAL A 116 -14.59 12.35 -2.26
CA VAL A 116 -14.90 13.01 -3.54
C VAL A 116 -16.38 12.83 -3.87
N PRO A 117 -17.15 13.91 -4.10
CA PRO A 117 -18.55 13.81 -4.45
C PRO A 117 -18.79 12.94 -5.67
N GLY A 118 -19.69 11.95 -5.55
CA GLY A 118 -20.04 11.03 -6.62
C GLY A 118 -19.12 9.80 -6.75
N SER A 119 -18.00 9.76 -6.02
CA SER A 119 -17.17 8.56 -5.94
C SER A 119 -17.97 7.38 -5.39
N GLN A 120 -17.81 6.20 -5.99
CA GLN A 120 -18.38 4.97 -5.46
C GLN A 120 -17.44 4.26 -4.48
N PHE A 121 -16.19 4.70 -4.35
CA PHE A 121 -15.28 4.13 -3.37
C PHE A 121 -15.76 4.34 -1.95
N TYR A 122 -15.39 3.40 -1.10
CA TYR A 122 -15.60 3.53 0.33
C TYR A 122 -14.55 4.47 0.94
N HIS A 123 -14.99 5.50 1.67
CA HIS A 123 -14.16 6.33 2.53
C HIS A 123 -14.38 5.93 4.00
N GLY A 124 -13.33 5.46 4.68
CA GLY A 124 -13.45 4.83 6.00
C GLY A 124 -12.13 4.76 6.78
N ASN A 125 -11.88 3.64 7.46
CA ASN A 125 -10.73 3.51 8.36
C ASN A 125 -9.44 3.05 7.68
N GLN A 126 -9.30 3.17 6.35
CA GLN A 126 -8.10 2.71 5.63
C GLN A 126 -6.80 3.20 6.28
N GLN A 127 -6.75 4.47 6.66
CA GLN A 127 -5.58 5.06 7.33
C GLN A 127 -5.26 4.41 8.69
N SER A 128 -6.27 3.97 9.44
CA SER A 128 -6.08 3.28 10.72
C SER A 128 -5.42 1.91 10.53
N PHE A 129 -5.90 1.14 9.54
CA PHE A 129 -5.29 -0.14 9.18
C PHE A 129 -3.87 0.03 8.65
N LEU A 130 -3.68 1.01 7.74
CA LEU A 130 -2.35 1.40 7.25
C LEU A 130 -1.40 1.70 8.41
N SER A 131 -1.80 2.59 9.32
CA SER A 131 -1.00 3.00 10.48
C SER A 131 -0.62 1.81 11.38
N SER A 132 -1.55 0.89 11.62
CA SER A 132 -1.31 -0.29 12.46
C SER A 132 -0.22 -1.20 11.88
N ILE A 133 -0.35 -1.56 10.59
CA ILE A 133 0.61 -2.43 9.91
C ILE A 133 1.94 -1.72 9.65
N SER A 134 1.90 -0.48 9.18
CA SER A 134 3.11 0.29 8.89
C SER A 134 3.92 0.52 10.16
N SER A 135 3.28 0.90 11.26
CA SER A 135 3.96 1.08 12.56
C SER A 135 4.57 -0.22 13.07
N TYR A 136 3.90 -1.36 12.86
CA TYR A 136 4.46 -2.65 13.25
C TYR A 136 5.70 -3.01 12.42
N ALA A 137 5.63 -2.83 11.10
CA ALA A 137 6.73 -3.08 10.18
C ALA A 137 7.95 -2.19 10.45
N THR A 138 7.73 -0.89 10.67
CA THR A 138 8.81 0.06 10.97
C THR A 138 9.43 -0.22 12.34
N ASN A 139 8.63 -0.45 13.38
CA ASN A 139 9.14 -0.64 14.74
C ASN A 139 9.86 -1.97 14.94
N LYS A 140 9.34 -3.06 14.35
CA LYS A 140 9.89 -4.41 14.58
C LYS A 140 11.06 -4.72 13.65
N TYR A 141 10.95 -4.34 12.38
CA TYR A 141 11.88 -4.75 11.33
C TYR A 141 12.69 -3.58 10.74
N GLY A 142 12.37 -2.34 11.08
CA GLY A 142 12.99 -1.17 10.46
C GLY A 142 12.65 -1.06 8.97
N MET A 143 11.54 -1.65 8.52
CA MET A 143 11.12 -1.56 7.12
C MET A 143 10.80 -0.12 6.75
N HIS A 144 11.10 0.25 5.51
CA HIS A 144 10.68 1.53 4.93
C HIS A 144 9.35 1.36 4.20
N ILE A 145 8.46 2.34 4.30
CA ILE A 145 7.09 2.25 3.79
C ILE A 145 6.92 3.24 2.63
N ILE A 146 6.51 2.72 1.47
CA ILE A 146 6.04 3.55 0.35
C ILE A 146 4.51 3.56 0.42
N ILE A 147 3.95 4.72 0.75
CA ILE A 147 2.51 4.97 0.61
C ILE A 147 2.26 5.34 -0.83
N ASP A 148 1.40 4.60 -1.50
CA ASP A 148 1.11 4.75 -2.92
C ASP A 148 -0.36 5.13 -3.10
N ILE A 149 -0.60 6.35 -3.58
CA ILE A 149 -1.94 6.79 -3.97
C ILE A 149 -2.19 6.24 -5.37
N HIS A 150 -2.76 5.04 -5.39
CA HIS A 150 -2.77 4.13 -6.53
C HIS A 150 -3.82 4.50 -7.59
N SER A 151 -4.89 5.18 -7.15
CA SER A 151 -5.90 5.81 -8.01
C SER A 151 -6.02 7.28 -7.67
N LEU A 152 -6.37 8.11 -8.66
CA LEU A 152 -6.71 9.51 -8.45
C LEU A 152 -8.12 9.81 -9.00
N PRO A 153 -8.80 10.85 -8.47
CA PRO A 153 -10.16 11.19 -8.87
C PRO A 153 -10.28 11.40 -10.38
N GLY A 154 -11.26 10.75 -11.01
CA GLY A 154 -11.47 10.79 -12.46
C GLY A 154 -10.75 9.68 -13.24
N GLY A 155 -9.82 8.93 -12.63
CA GLY A 155 -9.12 7.82 -13.25
C GLY A 155 -7.93 8.25 -14.11
N VAL A 156 -6.78 7.63 -13.83
CA VAL A 156 -5.48 8.01 -14.41
C VAL A 156 -5.04 7.15 -15.58
N ASN A 157 -5.74 6.06 -15.87
CA ASN A 157 -5.28 5.08 -16.87
C ASN A 157 -6.35 4.17 -17.47
N GLY A 158 -7.64 4.37 -17.12
CA GLY A 158 -8.74 3.53 -17.57
C GLY A 158 -8.74 2.08 -17.09
N PHE A 159 -7.77 1.67 -16.27
CA PHE A 159 -7.75 0.34 -15.66
C PHE A 159 -8.56 0.31 -14.35
N PRO A 160 -8.95 -0.89 -13.88
CA PRO A 160 -9.71 -1.05 -12.63
C PRO A 160 -9.05 -0.39 -11.42
N PHE A 161 -7.72 -0.36 -11.40
CA PHE A 161 -6.91 0.14 -10.28
C PHE A 161 -6.61 1.64 -10.36
N GLY A 162 -6.81 2.29 -11.51
CA GLY A 162 -6.60 3.74 -11.69
C GLY A 162 -7.75 4.60 -11.16
N GLU A 163 -8.96 4.04 -11.11
CA GLU A 163 -10.14 4.46 -10.35
C GLU A 163 -11.29 3.49 -10.65
N ALA A 164 -11.59 3.31 -11.92
CA ALA A 164 -12.58 2.40 -12.46
C ALA A 164 -12.27 2.13 -13.94
N GLU A 165 -12.75 1.00 -14.47
CA GLU A 165 -12.60 0.63 -15.86
C GLU A 165 -13.15 1.74 -16.79
N GLY A 166 -12.35 2.16 -17.76
CA GLY A 166 -12.69 3.20 -18.73
C GLY A 166 -12.65 4.64 -18.19
N HIS A 167 -12.23 4.87 -16.95
CA HIS A 167 -12.08 6.21 -16.40
C HIS A 167 -10.73 6.86 -16.77
N TYR A 168 -10.81 7.93 -17.57
CA TYR A 168 -9.67 8.77 -18.02
C TYR A 168 -9.87 10.26 -17.69
N GLY A 169 -10.83 10.59 -16.84
CA GLY A 169 -11.26 11.95 -16.52
C GLY A 169 -10.30 12.75 -15.64
N TRP A 170 -9.14 12.21 -15.25
CA TRP A 170 -8.12 12.94 -14.49
C TRP A 170 -7.35 13.96 -15.35
N PHE A 171 -6.97 13.59 -16.57
CA PHE A 171 -6.15 14.44 -17.44
C PHE A 171 -6.87 15.73 -17.82
N ASN A 172 -6.15 16.85 -17.77
CA ASN A 172 -6.67 18.18 -18.11
C ASN A 172 -7.91 18.61 -17.31
N ASN A 173 -8.14 18.02 -16.13
CA ASN A 173 -9.28 18.31 -15.27
C ASN A 173 -8.82 18.94 -13.95
N GLN A 174 -9.07 20.26 -13.80
CA GLN A 174 -8.64 21.01 -12.62
C GLN A 174 -9.32 20.55 -11.32
N THR A 175 -10.55 20.03 -11.39
CA THR A 175 -11.26 19.53 -10.21
C THR A 175 -10.65 18.21 -9.75
N ALA A 176 -10.37 17.29 -10.68
CA ALA A 176 -9.67 16.04 -10.39
C ALA A 176 -8.27 16.31 -9.81
N LEU A 177 -7.51 17.21 -10.42
CA LEU A 177 -6.20 17.62 -9.94
C LEU A 177 -6.27 18.21 -8.53
N LYS A 178 -7.25 19.07 -8.25
CA LYS A 178 -7.43 19.63 -6.91
C LYS A 178 -7.65 18.54 -5.86
N TYR A 179 -8.58 17.62 -6.08
CA TYR A 179 -8.81 16.54 -5.12
C TYR A 179 -7.60 15.60 -4.98
N SER A 180 -6.83 15.41 -6.06
CA SER A 180 -5.56 14.67 -6.02
C SER A 180 -4.55 15.35 -5.09
N LEU A 181 -4.42 16.67 -5.18
CA LEU A 181 -3.54 17.45 -4.30
C LEU A 181 -4.03 17.44 -2.85
N ASP A 182 -5.36 17.50 -2.62
CA ASP A 182 -5.93 17.37 -1.28
C ASP A 182 -5.62 15.98 -0.67
N ALA A 183 -5.66 14.90 -1.47
CA ALA A 183 -5.25 13.56 -1.04
C ALA A 183 -3.75 13.48 -0.71
N VAL A 184 -2.90 14.14 -1.50
CA VAL A 184 -1.46 14.24 -1.25
C VAL A 184 -1.18 15.00 0.05
N ASP A 185 -1.87 16.11 0.30
CA ASP A 185 -1.73 16.89 1.54
C ASP A 185 -2.10 16.04 2.77
N GLU A 186 -3.17 15.26 2.68
CA GLU A 186 -3.57 14.35 3.77
C GLU A 186 -2.56 13.20 3.96
N ALA A 187 -2.05 12.61 2.89
CA ALA A 187 -1.01 11.58 2.98
C ALA A 187 0.31 12.13 3.58
N ILE A 188 0.69 13.37 3.24
CA ILE A 188 1.83 14.06 3.86
C ILE A 188 1.55 14.31 5.35
N SER A 189 0.34 14.77 5.69
CA SER A 189 -0.09 14.97 7.08
C SER A 189 0.01 13.67 7.90
N PHE A 190 -0.47 12.55 7.34
CA PHE A 190 -0.33 11.22 7.94
C PHE A 190 1.13 10.85 8.22
N ILE A 191 2.03 11.06 7.25
CA ILE A 191 3.46 10.78 7.39
C ILE A 191 4.07 11.65 8.49
N GLN A 192 3.82 12.96 8.47
CA GLN A 192 4.42 13.91 9.42
C GLN A 192 3.93 13.70 10.85
N ASN A 193 2.67 13.28 11.01
CA ASN A 193 2.09 12.98 12.32
C ASN A 193 2.39 11.56 12.80
N SER A 194 3.11 10.75 12.01
CA SER A 194 3.61 9.46 12.47
C SER A 194 4.76 9.63 13.48
N ASN A 195 5.01 8.59 14.29
CA ASN A 195 6.16 8.60 15.22
C ASN A 195 7.52 8.46 14.50
N SER A 196 7.51 8.21 13.18
CA SER A 196 8.70 7.90 12.39
C SER A 196 8.57 8.43 10.94
N PRO A 197 8.42 9.74 10.71
CA PRO A 197 8.24 10.29 9.37
C PRO A 197 9.37 9.92 8.41
N GLN A 198 10.58 9.71 8.93
CA GLN A 198 11.76 9.27 8.17
C GLN A 198 11.63 7.86 7.55
N SER A 199 10.68 7.05 8.03
CA SER A 199 10.43 5.69 7.56
C SER A 199 9.44 5.62 6.39
N TYR A 200 9.03 6.77 5.84
CA TYR A 200 8.04 6.83 4.78
C TYR A 200 8.56 7.48 3.49
N THR A 201 7.98 7.08 2.37
CA THR A 201 8.05 7.76 1.08
C THR A 201 6.64 7.80 0.49
N LEU A 202 6.30 8.91 -0.16
CA LEU A 202 5.01 9.06 -0.85
C LEU A 202 5.22 8.85 -2.35
N ALA A 203 4.46 7.94 -2.94
CA ALA A 203 4.24 7.81 -4.37
C ALA A 203 2.85 8.41 -4.66
N PRO A 204 2.77 9.64 -5.22
CA PRO A 204 1.50 10.37 -5.30
C PRO A 204 0.59 9.92 -6.46
N MET A 205 1.08 9.05 -7.34
CA MET A 205 0.36 8.57 -8.51
C MET A 205 0.97 7.26 -9.00
N ASN A 206 0.15 6.35 -9.51
CA ASN A 206 0.56 5.08 -10.11
C ASN A 206 0.15 5.02 -11.58
N GLU A 207 1.11 4.65 -12.44
CA GLU A 207 0.91 4.26 -13.85
C GLU A 207 -0.09 5.15 -14.64
N PRO A 208 0.17 6.47 -14.78
CA PRO A 208 -0.68 7.35 -15.57
C PRO A 208 -0.60 7.01 -17.07
N VAL A 209 -1.75 6.98 -17.73
CA VAL A 209 -1.95 6.65 -19.15
C VAL A 209 -3.15 7.44 -19.68
N ASP A 210 -2.96 8.28 -20.69
CA ASP A 210 -4.06 9.00 -21.37
C ASP A 210 -4.35 8.42 -22.77
N VAL A 211 -3.63 7.37 -23.17
CA VAL A 211 -3.82 6.64 -24.42
C VAL A 211 -4.60 5.36 -24.18
N GLU A 212 -5.79 5.23 -24.79
CA GLU A 212 -6.66 4.05 -24.65
C GLU A 212 -6.11 2.79 -25.35
N ASP A 213 -5.13 2.92 -26.25
CA ASP A 213 -4.45 1.77 -26.86
C ASP A 213 -3.57 1.06 -25.84
N LEU A 214 -4.11 0.04 -25.17
CA LEU A 214 -3.38 -0.71 -24.15
C LEU A 214 -2.15 -1.45 -24.69
N SER A 215 -1.98 -1.59 -26.01
CA SER A 215 -0.77 -2.20 -26.58
C SER A 215 0.50 -1.38 -26.33
N VAL A 216 0.35 -0.09 -26.04
CA VAL A 216 1.47 0.79 -25.71
C VAL A 216 1.71 0.94 -24.20
N PHE A 217 0.92 0.28 -23.35
CA PHE A 217 1.05 0.35 -21.91
C PHE A 217 2.47 0.00 -21.43
N GLY A 218 3.01 0.78 -20.49
CA GLY A 218 4.36 0.62 -19.97
C GLY A 218 5.46 1.10 -20.93
N THR A 219 5.10 1.71 -22.06
CA THR A 219 6.04 2.34 -23.00
C THR A 219 5.96 3.87 -22.92
N PRO A 220 6.93 4.61 -23.48
CA PRO A 220 6.85 6.08 -23.58
C PRO A 220 5.64 6.61 -24.37
N TYR A 221 4.94 5.75 -25.12
CA TYR A 221 3.76 6.12 -25.89
C TYR A 221 2.45 6.01 -25.10
N SER A 222 2.52 5.63 -23.82
CA SER A 222 1.34 5.57 -22.93
C SER A 222 0.82 6.96 -22.55
N LEU A 223 1.60 8.01 -22.80
CA LEU A 223 1.26 9.41 -22.55
C LEU A 223 1.33 10.23 -23.84
N THR A 224 0.30 11.02 -24.12
CA THR A 224 0.35 12.06 -25.16
C THR A 224 1.14 13.27 -24.68
N ASP A 225 1.53 14.16 -25.61
CA ASP A 225 2.17 15.43 -25.28
C ASP A 225 1.27 16.32 -24.40
N ASP A 226 -0.05 16.18 -24.48
CA ASP A 226 -1.01 16.92 -23.65
C ASP A 226 -1.19 16.32 -22.25
N GLY A 227 -0.76 15.06 -22.05
CA GLY A 227 -0.80 14.35 -20.76
C GLY A 227 0.51 14.40 -19.96
N ALA A 228 1.62 14.81 -20.60
CA ALA A 228 2.98 14.79 -20.05
C ALA A 228 3.42 16.08 -19.32
#